data_AF-A0A8I1IZY4-F1
#
_entry.id   AF-A0A8I1IZY4-F1
#
_cell.length_a   1.000
_cell.length_b   1.000
_cell.length_c   1.000
_cell.angle_alpha   90.00
_cell.angle_beta   90.00
_cell.angle_gamma   90.00
#
_symmetry.space_group_name_H-M   'P 1'
#
loop_
_entity.id
_entity.type
_entity.pdbx_description
1 polymer ?
#
loop_
_entity_poly.entity_id
_entity_poly.type
_entity_poly.pdbx_seq_one_letter_code
_entity_poly.pdbx_strand_id
1 'polypeptide(L)'
;MADDPKTIDTSSNTDRDDAAPSDVGRRSVLQGAGMSGLALLGAGVSAGQVQAQAAAEPVAATGPMWTRRVVAGAEARGQWPENTHYAWFEFPTEDPAKIEVWGHTDATSYAPGDTVKLHVTTTAPTFDVTVIRDGGTAETVLEQTGIPGQFTPTPTNVFETGTGWPVGFSFEIPSTWQSGGYLVILKATDANGQSVEQEAFFVLRAASASANAIAFVLATTTWQAYNDWGGSNFYEGVSTGPDGELQLLFCPTTSVERPWARGFIRIPEGAPRIPFSEPLPMGAAPRYPNLEWAYARGYAKYAAAAGWATFDRHFARWAEQNGYELHYFAQDDLHRDGSVLSGYKTMVMVGHDEYHTLAERDAIDSFVEAGGNLVRLGGNMIWQARRENGQLVCYKARAQTEDPVRDDPTRRHTLTTVWENQAVNRPAAQTWGIGGVHGVYAKLGGFQPRASGGYTVYRPKHWALEGTDLYYGDQLGARSTLAGFEGDSVLYTFENGLPVPTGEFGALPNTEIIAMSLCGTEEEDHGNYGTYLYAGDADLQGITALLFGEVNDATRARVRYGASMMVNVPKGDGDIFNGGSAEWVNALKMRDPFVEKITRNVLDRYQGTA
;
A
#
# COMPACT_ATOMS: atom_id res chain seq x y z
N MET A 1 -29.15 46.32 22.01
CA MET A 1 -28.55 47.38 22.85
C MET A 1 -27.19 46.87 23.29
N ALA A 2 -26.19 47.75 23.37
CA ALA A 2 -24.82 47.38 23.74
C ALA A 2 -24.68 47.22 25.26
N ASP A 3 -23.64 46.53 25.72
CA ASP A 3 -22.46 47.23 26.28
C ASP A 3 -21.34 46.25 26.68
N ASP A 4 -20.14 46.61 26.26
CA ASP A 4 -18.80 46.34 26.83
C ASP A 4 -18.22 47.77 27.06
N PRO A 5 -17.26 48.09 27.98
CA PRO A 5 -16.13 47.25 28.39
C PRO A 5 -15.64 47.40 29.85
N LYS A 6 -14.52 46.72 30.20
CA LYS A 6 -13.38 47.36 30.90
C LYS A 6 -12.11 46.50 30.98
N THR A 7 -11.00 47.10 30.56
CA THR A 7 -9.61 46.71 30.86
C THR A 7 -9.17 47.23 32.23
N ILE A 8 -8.25 46.51 32.90
CA ILE A 8 -7.31 47.08 33.88
C ILE A 8 -5.93 46.42 33.67
N ASP A 9 -4.92 47.27 33.53
CA ASP A 9 -3.48 46.96 33.63
C ASP A 9 -2.96 47.51 34.97
N THR A 10 -2.08 46.77 35.66
CA THR A 10 -1.16 47.32 36.66
C THR A 10 0.13 46.51 36.69
N SER A 11 1.26 47.20 36.50
CA SER A 11 2.62 46.66 36.51
C SER A 11 3.39 46.99 37.81
N SER A 12 4.65 46.53 37.87
CA SER A 12 5.78 46.98 38.74
C SER A 12 6.10 46.25 40.07
N ASN A 13 7.22 45.51 40.05
CA ASN A 13 8.41 45.63 40.93
C ASN A 13 9.45 44.61 40.40
N THR A 14 10.58 44.97 39.77
CA THR A 14 11.84 45.55 40.33
C THR A 14 12.43 44.74 41.48
N ASP A 15 13.72 44.41 41.57
CA ASP A 15 14.88 44.48 40.65
C ASP A 15 15.99 43.58 41.24
N ARG A 16 16.94 43.11 40.41
CA ARG A 16 18.37 43.04 40.76
C ARG A 16 19.27 42.64 39.58
N ASP A 17 20.20 43.55 39.28
CA ASP A 17 21.42 43.41 38.48
C ASP A 17 22.38 42.34 39.04
N ASP A 18 23.51 41.93 38.43
CA ASP A 18 24.21 42.33 37.19
C ASP A 18 24.31 41.11 36.20
N ALA A 19 24.95 41.10 35.02
CA ALA A 19 25.86 42.04 34.34
C ALA A 19 25.84 41.87 32.80
N ALA A 20 26.51 42.77 32.07
CA ALA A 20 26.87 42.69 30.65
C ALA A 20 28.22 43.44 30.43
N PRO A 21 28.74 43.74 29.21
CA PRO A 21 28.54 43.18 27.86
C PRO A 21 29.87 42.88 27.11
N SER A 22 29.83 42.34 25.88
CA SER A 22 30.68 42.83 24.77
C SER A 22 30.29 42.26 23.40
N ASP A 23 30.14 43.16 22.43
CA ASP A 23 29.80 42.93 21.02
C ASP A 23 31.06 42.78 20.13
N VAL A 24 31.15 41.79 19.24
CA VAL A 24 31.98 41.81 18.00
C VAL A 24 31.38 40.84 16.96
N GLY A 25 31.24 41.28 15.71
CA GLY A 25 30.77 40.44 14.59
C GLY A 25 31.76 40.23 13.43
N ARG A 26 31.32 39.40 12.47
CA ARG A 26 31.80 39.12 11.09
C ARG A 26 32.66 37.85 10.83
N ARG A 27 32.07 37.00 9.97
CA ARG A 27 32.65 36.14 8.89
C ARG A 27 33.75 35.13 9.22
N SER A 28 33.43 33.86 8.96
CA SER A 28 34.14 33.07 7.93
C SER A 28 33.27 31.91 7.40
N VAL A 29 33.45 31.61 6.11
CA VAL A 29 32.96 30.41 5.42
C VAL A 29 33.94 29.27 5.68
N LEU A 30 33.48 28.02 5.77
CA LEU A 30 34.24 26.87 5.25
C LEU A 30 33.34 25.66 4.94
N GLN A 31 33.79 24.85 3.99
CA GLN A 31 33.06 23.75 3.36
C GLN A 31 33.27 22.43 4.11
N GLY A 32 32.31 21.51 3.96
CA GLY A 32 32.45 20.10 4.33
C GLY A 32 31.92 19.19 3.23
N ALA A 33 32.75 18.86 2.24
CA ALA A 33 32.57 17.64 1.46
C ALA A 33 32.87 16.43 2.38
N GLY A 34 32.31 15.22 2.21
CA GLY A 34 31.84 14.60 0.98
C GLY A 34 32.97 13.77 0.35
N MET A 35 33.00 12.46 0.62
CA MET A 35 33.65 11.32 -0.09
C MET A 35 33.47 10.07 0.81
N SER A 36 33.07 8.87 0.38
CA SER A 36 33.35 8.06 -0.83
C SER A 36 34.74 7.40 -0.86
N GLY A 37 34.79 6.08 -1.11
CA GLY A 37 36.01 5.25 -1.19
C GLY A 37 36.01 4.16 -0.10
N LEU A 38 35.64 2.90 -0.37
CA LEU A 38 36.33 1.89 -1.20
C LEU A 38 37.80 1.63 -0.80
N ALA A 39 38.13 0.37 -0.52
CA ALA A 39 39.42 -0.07 0.02
C ALA A 39 40.43 -0.50 -1.06
N LEU A 40 41.73 -0.58 -0.70
CA LEU A 40 42.59 -1.79 -0.79
C LEU A 40 44.09 -1.53 -0.50
N LEU A 41 44.69 -2.46 0.29
CA LEU A 41 46.10 -2.93 0.32
C LEU A 41 47.27 -1.97 0.66
N GLY A 42 48.18 -2.43 1.55
CA GLY A 42 49.55 -1.88 1.57
C GLY A 42 50.47 -2.04 2.81
N ALA A 43 50.65 -3.26 3.35
CA ALA A 43 51.83 -3.70 4.13
C ALA A 43 52.52 -2.80 5.20
N GLY A 44 52.36 -3.17 6.48
CA GLY A 44 53.47 -3.45 7.41
C GLY A 44 54.27 -2.32 8.07
N VAL A 45 54.26 -2.28 9.42
CA VAL A 45 55.37 -2.71 10.31
C VAL A 45 54.86 -2.70 11.78
N SER A 46 55.46 -3.55 12.63
CA SER A 46 55.14 -3.81 14.05
C SER A 46 55.45 -2.62 15.00
N ALA A 47 55.00 -2.54 16.26
CA ALA A 47 54.87 -3.56 17.31
C ALA A 47 54.11 -3.03 18.54
N GLY A 48 53.68 -3.92 19.46
CA GLY A 48 53.21 -3.53 20.80
C GLY A 48 52.05 -4.36 21.36
N GLN A 49 52.31 -5.60 21.81
CA GLN A 49 51.30 -6.42 22.48
C GLN A 49 51.00 -5.91 23.90
N VAL A 50 49.72 -5.88 24.29
CA VAL A 50 49.30 -6.33 25.63
C VAL A 50 48.13 -7.29 25.42
N GLN A 51 48.27 -8.50 25.97
CA GLN A 51 47.37 -9.62 25.70
C GLN A 51 46.62 -9.97 26.99
N ALA A 52 45.30 -9.80 26.97
CA ALA A 52 44.41 -10.25 28.05
C ALA A 52 43.49 -11.34 27.50
N GLN A 53 43.85 -12.61 27.73
CA GLN A 53 42.97 -13.74 27.42
C GLN A 53 41.92 -13.88 28.52
N ALA A 54 40.65 -13.67 28.16
CA ALA A 54 39.52 -14.28 28.86
C ALA A 54 38.95 -15.35 27.93
N ALA A 55 39.18 -16.63 28.28
CA ALA A 55 38.57 -17.74 27.57
C ALA A 55 37.09 -17.84 27.98
N ALA A 56 36.18 -17.77 27.00
CA ALA A 56 34.80 -18.16 27.16
C ALA A 56 34.52 -19.28 26.15
N GLU A 57 34.21 -20.47 26.66
CA GLU A 57 33.79 -21.59 25.80
C GLU A 57 32.39 -21.31 25.21
N PRO A 58 32.11 -21.72 23.96
CA PRO A 58 30.78 -21.62 23.40
C PRO A 58 29.87 -22.67 24.05
N VAL A 59 29.00 -22.24 24.96
CA VAL A 59 27.89 -23.07 25.44
C VAL A 59 26.92 -23.29 24.29
N ALA A 60 26.78 -24.55 23.85
CA ALA A 60 25.88 -24.92 22.77
C ALA A 60 24.41 -24.72 23.19
N ALA A 61 23.80 -23.64 22.69
CA ALA A 61 22.37 -23.37 22.87
C ALA A 61 21.53 -24.36 22.05
N THR A 62 21.09 -25.44 22.70
CA THR A 62 20.20 -26.47 22.13
C THR A 62 18.78 -26.23 22.64
N GLY A 63 17.93 -25.62 21.81
CA GLY A 63 16.51 -25.41 22.11
C GLY A 63 15.94 -24.12 21.49
N PRO A 64 14.80 -24.17 20.78
CA PRO A 64 14.26 -23.01 20.06
C PRO A 64 13.41 -22.09 20.97
N MET A 65 14.08 -21.26 21.77
CA MET A 65 13.42 -20.06 22.32
C MET A 65 13.33 -18.98 21.23
N TRP A 66 12.31 -19.06 20.37
CA TRP A 66 11.88 -17.99 19.47
C TRP A 66 11.18 -16.84 20.21
N THR A 67 11.82 -16.37 21.29
CA THR A 67 11.42 -15.17 22.03
C THR A 67 12.07 -13.96 21.38
N ARG A 68 11.30 -13.26 20.55
CA ARG A 68 11.49 -11.84 20.18
C ARG A 68 12.94 -11.46 19.81
N ARG A 69 13.43 -11.98 18.66
CA ARG A 69 14.60 -11.38 18.00
C ARG A 69 14.23 -9.99 17.50
N VAL A 70 14.41 -8.97 18.34
CA VAL A 70 14.70 -7.62 17.86
C VAL A 70 16.02 -7.74 17.11
N VAL A 71 15.97 -7.73 15.79
CA VAL A 71 17.18 -7.78 14.96
C VAL A 71 17.98 -6.49 15.19
N ALA A 72 19.28 -6.64 15.44
CA ALA A 72 20.15 -5.50 15.71
C ALA A 72 20.20 -4.58 14.48
N GLY A 73 19.79 -3.33 14.66
CA GLY A 73 19.57 -2.38 13.57
C GLY A 73 18.64 -1.22 13.95
N ALA A 74 17.79 -1.41 14.98
CA ALA A 74 17.16 -0.29 15.67
C ALA A 74 18.24 0.58 16.34
N GLU A 75 18.56 1.72 15.71
CA GLU A 75 19.25 2.81 16.40
C GLU A 75 18.43 3.19 17.65
N ALA A 76 19.10 3.38 18.79
CA ALA A 76 18.44 3.78 20.02
C ALA A 76 18.01 5.26 19.98
N ARG A 77 17.00 5.59 19.16
CA ARG A 77 16.39 6.92 19.04
C ARG A 77 15.40 7.16 20.19
N GLY A 78 15.92 7.13 21.42
CA GLY A 78 15.18 7.36 22.65
C GLY A 78 15.16 6.17 23.60
N GLN A 79 14.78 6.44 24.86
CA GLN A 79 14.71 5.43 25.93
C GLN A 79 13.36 4.69 25.99
N TRP A 80 12.50 4.85 24.98
CA TRP A 80 11.12 4.36 24.96
C TRP A 80 10.98 3.21 23.96
N PRO A 81 10.23 2.13 24.28
CA PRO A 81 9.92 1.10 23.30
C PRO A 81 9.02 1.66 22.20
N GLU A 82 9.44 1.52 20.95
CA GLU A 82 8.75 2.04 19.76
C GLU A 82 8.49 0.86 18.81
N ASN A 83 7.23 0.61 18.47
CA ASN A 83 6.84 -0.57 17.70
C ASN A 83 6.52 -0.30 16.23
N THR A 84 6.58 0.95 15.77
CA THR A 84 6.25 1.32 14.38
C THR A 84 7.39 1.03 13.39
N HIS A 85 8.65 1.00 13.83
CA HIS A 85 9.83 0.62 13.04
C HIS A 85 10.34 -0.80 13.25
N TYR A 86 9.72 -1.59 14.15
CA TYR A 86 10.04 -3.01 14.14
C TYR A 86 9.51 -3.65 12.85
N ALA A 87 10.35 -4.49 12.24
CA ALA A 87 9.87 -5.50 11.33
C ALA A 87 9.28 -6.66 12.15
N TRP A 88 8.03 -7.02 11.86
CA TRP A 88 7.42 -8.24 12.36
C TRP A 88 6.61 -8.90 11.26
N PHE A 89 6.57 -10.23 11.30
CA PHE A 89 5.95 -11.05 10.27
C PHE A 89 5.52 -12.38 10.85
N GLU A 90 4.66 -13.07 10.12
CA GLU A 90 4.30 -14.46 10.41
C GLU A 90 5.25 -15.42 9.70
N PHE A 91 5.62 -16.48 10.39
CA PHE A 91 6.41 -17.60 9.90
C PHE A 91 5.98 -18.85 10.69
N PRO A 92 5.88 -20.05 10.09
CA PRO A 92 5.55 -21.27 10.83
C PRO A 92 6.58 -21.51 11.95
N THR A 93 6.18 -21.94 13.14
CA THR A 93 7.17 -22.10 14.23
C THR A 93 8.08 -23.30 14.04
N GLU A 94 7.76 -24.17 13.06
CA GLU A 94 8.50 -25.40 12.72
C GLU A 94 8.61 -26.37 13.92
N ASP A 95 7.71 -26.21 14.90
CA ASP A 95 7.66 -26.95 16.15
C ASP A 95 6.55 -28.01 16.10
N PRO A 96 6.87 -29.30 15.92
CA PRO A 96 5.86 -30.35 15.78
C PRO A 96 5.04 -30.60 17.05
N ALA A 97 5.39 -29.97 18.19
CA ALA A 97 4.58 -30.00 19.41
C ALA A 97 3.48 -28.92 19.44
N LYS A 98 3.48 -27.96 18.51
CA LYS A 98 2.45 -26.93 18.36
C LYS A 98 1.54 -27.26 17.19
N ILE A 99 0.25 -26.96 17.33
CA ILE A 99 -0.68 -27.07 16.21
C ILE A 99 -0.55 -25.86 15.27
N GLU A 100 -0.33 -26.14 14.00
CA GLU A 100 -0.20 -25.15 12.93
C GLU A 100 -0.90 -25.64 11.66
N VAL A 101 -1.45 -24.72 10.87
CA VAL A 101 -1.87 -24.95 9.49
C VAL A 101 -1.57 -23.70 8.68
N TRP A 102 -0.93 -23.89 7.53
CA TRP A 102 -0.60 -22.81 6.61
C TRP A 102 -0.79 -23.30 5.17
N GLY A 103 -1.28 -22.45 4.30
CA GLY A 103 -1.34 -22.76 2.88
C GLY A 103 -1.62 -21.57 1.98
N HIS A 104 -1.46 -21.84 0.69
CA HIS A 104 -1.75 -20.91 -0.41
C HIS A 104 -2.27 -21.68 -1.63
N THR A 105 -2.86 -20.94 -2.56
CA THR A 105 -3.26 -21.45 -3.87
C THR A 105 -2.06 -21.49 -4.83
N ASP A 106 -2.12 -22.34 -5.86
CA ASP A 106 -1.11 -22.39 -6.93
C ASP A 106 -1.24 -21.27 -7.98
N ALA A 107 -2.36 -20.53 -7.98
CA ALA A 107 -2.56 -19.32 -8.75
C ALA A 107 -3.37 -18.27 -7.96
N THR A 108 -3.28 -17.02 -8.41
CA THR A 108 -4.07 -15.88 -7.89
C THR A 108 -5.46 -15.79 -8.54
N SER A 109 -5.63 -16.35 -9.74
CA SER A 109 -6.84 -16.28 -10.55
C SER A 109 -7.06 -17.58 -11.33
N TYR A 110 -8.33 -17.98 -11.45
CA TYR A 110 -8.78 -19.20 -12.11
C TYR A 110 -9.98 -18.91 -13.04
N ALA A 111 -10.21 -19.77 -14.02
CA ALA A 111 -11.44 -19.86 -14.80
C ALA A 111 -12.32 -21.03 -14.31
N PRO A 112 -13.63 -21.04 -14.61
CA PRO A 112 -14.48 -22.19 -14.32
C PRO A 112 -14.01 -23.45 -15.05
N GLY A 113 -13.95 -24.59 -14.35
CA GLY A 113 -13.34 -25.84 -14.84
C GLY A 113 -11.84 -25.98 -14.55
N ASP A 114 -11.15 -24.92 -14.08
CA ASP A 114 -9.77 -25.07 -13.58
C ASP A 114 -9.76 -25.85 -12.25
N THR A 115 -8.62 -26.48 -11.95
CA THR A 115 -8.38 -27.14 -10.66
C THR A 115 -7.59 -26.22 -9.74
N VAL A 116 -8.19 -25.80 -8.62
CA VAL A 116 -7.48 -25.12 -7.53
C VAL A 116 -6.63 -26.15 -6.80
N LYS A 117 -5.33 -25.88 -6.63
CA LYS A 117 -4.46 -26.67 -5.76
C LYS A 117 -4.07 -25.85 -4.54
N LEU A 118 -4.32 -26.40 -3.36
CA LEU A 118 -3.89 -25.85 -2.09
C LEU A 118 -2.58 -26.50 -1.68
N HIS A 119 -1.52 -25.72 -1.69
CA HIS A 119 -0.22 -26.08 -1.13
C HIS A 119 -0.30 -25.85 0.38
N VAL A 120 -0.12 -26.92 1.18
CA VAL A 120 -0.42 -26.89 2.62
C VAL A 120 0.71 -27.57 3.41
N THR A 121 1.07 -26.96 4.54
CA THR A 121 1.83 -27.61 5.61
C THR A 121 1.01 -27.57 6.91
N THR A 122 1.01 -28.65 7.67
CA THR A 122 0.36 -28.71 8.98
C THR A 122 1.02 -29.74 9.89
N THR A 123 1.09 -29.43 11.19
CA THR A 123 1.50 -30.38 12.23
C THR A 123 0.35 -31.24 12.74
N ALA A 124 -0.89 -30.93 12.37
CA ALA A 124 -2.07 -31.71 12.76
C ALA A 124 -2.22 -32.97 11.90
N PRO A 125 -2.78 -34.08 12.44
CA PRO A 125 -3.05 -35.28 11.65
C PRO A 125 -4.06 -35.07 10.52
N THR A 126 -4.96 -34.09 10.68
CA THR A 126 -5.95 -33.69 9.68
C THR A 126 -6.25 -32.20 9.77
N PHE A 127 -6.69 -31.63 8.65
CA PHE A 127 -7.23 -30.28 8.57
C PHE A 127 -8.54 -30.26 7.77
N ASP A 128 -9.30 -29.18 7.91
CA ASP A 128 -10.53 -28.89 7.19
C ASP A 128 -10.34 -27.69 6.26
N VAL A 129 -11.08 -27.66 5.16
CA VAL A 129 -11.12 -26.58 4.16
C VAL A 129 -12.55 -26.07 4.03
N THR A 130 -12.75 -24.75 4.13
CA THR A 130 -14.01 -24.07 3.82
C THR A 130 -13.75 -23.01 2.77
N VAL A 131 -14.50 -23.03 1.66
CA VAL A 131 -14.39 -22.04 0.58
C VAL A 131 -15.63 -21.15 0.57
N ILE A 132 -15.42 -19.83 0.59
CA ILE A 132 -16.49 -18.82 0.69
C ILE A 132 -16.36 -17.82 -0.45
N ARG A 133 -17.39 -17.65 -1.28
CA ARG A 133 -17.52 -16.51 -2.20
C ARG A 133 -17.90 -15.27 -1.38
N ASP A 134 -17.05 -14.24 -1.34
CA ASP A 134 -17.30 -13.02 -0.54
C ASP A 134 -17.85 -11.86 -1.39
N GLY A 135 -18.93 -12.11 -2.12
CA GLY A 135 -19.65 -11.10 -2.89
C GLY A 135 -20.59 -10.24 -2.05
N GLY A 136 -21.63 -9.68 -2.67
CA GLY A 136 -22.67 -8.88 -2.03
C GLY A 136 -23.34 -9.59 -0.84
N THR A 137 -23.41 -10.92 -0.87
CA THR A 137 -23.61 -11.79 0.29
C THR A 137 -22.50 -12.84 0.29
N ALA A 138 -21.98 -13.18 1.46
CA ALA A 138 -21.00 -14.24 1.61
C ALA A 138 -21.69 -15.62 1.55
N GLU A 139 -21.20 -16.52 0.71
CA GLU A 139 -21.76 -17.86 0.50
C GLU A 139 -20.67 -18.93 0.64
N THR A 140 -20.85 -19.90 1.54
CA THR A 140 -20.00 -21.09 1.61
C THR A 140 -20.35 -22.02 0.45
N VAL A 141 -19.39 -22.22 -0.45
CA VAL A 141 -19.57 -23.00 -1.70
C VAL A 141 -18.93 -24.39 -1.65
N LEU A 142 -18.02 -24.63 -0.71
CA LEU A 142 -17.39 -25.93 -0.47
C LEU A 142 -16.99 -26.06 1.01
N GLU A 143 -17.28 -27.22 1.60
CA GLU A 143 -16.75 -27.66 2.89
C GLU A 143 -16.16 -29.06 2.71
N GLN A 144 -14.92 -29.27 3.14
CA GLN A 144 -14.27 -30.56 3.16
C GLN A 144 -13.54 -30.74 4.50
N THR A 145 -13.92 -31.77 5.25
CA THR A 145 -13.35 -32.06 6.57
C THR A 145 -12.42 -33.27 6.54
N GLY A 146 -11.50 -33.36 7.50
CA GLY A 146 -10.68 -34.55 7.75
C GLY A 146 -9.66 -34.86 6.66
N ILE A 147 -9.17 -33.83 5.96
CA ILE A 147 -8.13 -33.97 4.93
C ILE A 147 -6.82 -34.38 5.63
N PRO A 148 -6.11 -35.42 5.17
CA PRO A 148 -4.84 -35.83 5.80
C PRO A 148 -3.82 -34.70 5.84
N GLY A 149 -3.32 -34.41 7.04
CA GLY A 149 -2.28 -33.41 7.25
C GLY A 149 -0.89 -33.95 6.95
N GLN A 150 -0.03 -33.10 6.38
CA GLN A 150 1.39 -33.37 6.19
C GLN A 150 2.21 -32.16 6.62
N PHE A 151 3.21 -32.40 7.48
CA PHE A 151 4.22 -31.41 7.80
C PHE A 151 5.32 -31.41 6.73
N THR A 152 5.59 -30.24 6.15
CA THR A 152 6.71 -29.98 5.25
C THR A 152 7.43 -28.71 5.72
N PRO A 153 8.75 -28.75 5.98
CA PRO A 153 9.48 -27.59 6.50
C PRO A 153 9.48 -26.40 5.53
N THR A 154 9.46 -25.19 6.09
CA THR A 154 9.41 -23.94 5.33
C THR A 154 10.82 -23.37 5.08
N PRO A 155 11.18 -22.99 3.84
CA PRO A 155 12.45 -22.32 3.56
C PRO A 155 12.61 -21.00 4.35
N THR A 156 13.80 -20.71 4.86
CA THR A 156 14.04 -19.46 5.61
C THR A 156 13.97 -18.19 4.75
N ASN A 157 14.09 -18.31 3.42
CA ASN A 157 13.90 -17.22 2.46
C ASN A 157 12.62 -17.38 1.62
N VAL A 158 11.58 -18.03 2.18
CA VAL A 158 10.29 -18.31 1.51
C VAL A 158 9.64 -17.08 0.87
N PHE A 159 9.87 -15.88 1.40
CA PHE A 159 9.41 -14.62 0.81
C PHE A 159 9.93 -14.41 -0.62
N GLU A 160 11.11 -14.94 -0.96
CA GLU A 160 11.75 -14.88 -2.28
C GLU A 160 11.56 -16.19 -3.05
N THR A 161 11.71 -17.35 -2.40
CA THR A 161 11.79 -18.66 -3.06
C THR A 161 10.47 -19.42 -3.20
N GLY A 162 9.42 -19.01 -2.47
CA GLY A 162 8.19 -19.78 -2.36
C GLY A 162 8.30 -20.95 -1.38
N THR A 163 7.16 -21.52 -0.99
CA THR A 163 7.12 -22.53 0.09
C THR A 163 7.71 -23.88 -0.30
N GLY A 164 7.56 -24.29 -1.56
CA GLY A 164 7.85 -25.66 -2.00
C GLY A 164 6.97 -26.73 -1.33
N TRP A 165 5.88 -26.35 -0.65
CA TRP A 165 4.99 -27.31 0.03
C TRP A 165 4.26 -28.21 -0.98
N PRO A 166 3.92 -29.45 -0.62
CA PRO A 166 3.12 -30.32 -1.48
C PRO A 166 1.67 -29.83 -1.59
N VAL A 167 0.98 -30.26 -2.64
CA VAL A 167 -0.48 -30.10 -2.75
C VAL A 167 -1.15 -30.99 -1.69
N GLY A 168 -1.72 -30.36 -0.66
CA GLY A 168 -2.44 -31.05 0.41
C GLY A 168 -3.92 -31.28 0.09
N PHE A 169 -4.52 -30.41 -0.74
CA PHE A 169 -5.90 -30.55 -1.21
C PHE A 169 -6.04 -29.93 -2.60
N SER A 170 -6.99 -30.43 -3.40
CA SER A 170 -7.33 -29.85 -4.70
C SER A 170 -8.78 -30.15 -5.08
N PHE A 171 -9.42 -29.21 -5.79
CA PHE A 171 -10.78 -29.37 -6.29
C PHE A 171 -10.94 -28.68 -7.65
N GLU A 172 -11.80 -29.22 -8.52
CA GLU A 172 -12.22 -28.60 -9.77
C GLU A 172 -13.28 -27.54 -9.48
N ILE A 173 -13.17 -26.35 -10.08
CA ILE A 173 -14.17 -25.28 -9.94
C ILE A 173 -15.41 -25.61 -10.78
N PRO A 174 -16.59 -25.83 -10.20
CA PRO A 174 -17.81 -26.08 -10.96
C PRO A 174 -18.17 -24.89 -11.85
N SER A 175 -18.68 -25.15 -13.05
CA SER A 175 -19.15 -24.11 -13.98
C SER A 175 -20.35 -23.30 -13.48
N THR A 176 -20.97 -23.70 -12.36
CA THR A 176 -22.04 -22.98 -11.67
C THR A 176 -21.54 -21.93 -10.67
N TRP A 177 -20.24 -21.92 -10.34
CA TRP A 177 -19.68 -20.90 -9.45
C TRP A 177 -19.60 -19.55 -10.18
N GLN A 178 -20.07 -18.50 -9.51
CA GLN A 178 -20.10 -17.15 -10.05
C GLN A 178 -18.72 -16.51 -9.97
N SER A 179 -18.40 -15.57 -10.87
CA SER A 179 -17.17 -14.77 -10.75
C SER A 179 -17.13 -14.06 -9.39
N GLY A 180 -15.96 -13.94 -8.77
CA GLY A 180 -15.85 -13.41 -7.40
C GLY A 180 -14.45 -13.49 -6.80
N GLY A 181 -14.30 -12.84 -5.64
CA GLY A 181 -13.23 -13.14 -4.69
C GLY A 181 -13.64 -14.31 -3.79
N TYR A 182 -12.77 -15.32 -3.68
CA TYR A 182 -13.02 -16.55 -2.93
C TYR A 182 -12.00 -16.71 -1.81
N LEU A 183 -12.49 -16.77 -0.58
CA LEU A 183 -11.70 -17.02 0.62
C LEU A 183 -11.63 -18.53 0.85
N VAL A 184 -10.45 -19.01 1.24
CA VAL A 184 -10.21 -20.40 1.60
C VAL A 184 -9.72 -20.45 3.03
N ILE A 185 -10.55 -20.90 3.95
CA ILE A 185 -10.20 -21.06 5.37
C ILE A 185 -9.65 -22.47 5.54
N LEU A 186 -8.37 -22.55 5.93
CA LEU A 186 -7.76 -23.78 6.44
C LEU A 186 -7.94 -23.81 7.95
N LYS A 187 -8.39 -24.94 8.50
CA LYS A 187 -8.58 -25.12 9.93
C LYS A 187 -7.97 -26.43 10.40
N ALA A 188 -7.14 -26.37 11.42
CA ALA A 188 -6.64 -27.55 12.11
C ALA A 188 -7.09 -27.54 13.57
N THR A 189 -7.37 -28.71 14.14
CA THR A 189 -7.76 -28.88 15.55
C THR A 189 -6.96 -30.02 16.18
N ASP A 190 -6.44 -29.81 17.39
CA ASP A 190 -5.62 -30.78 18.10
C ASP A 190 -6.46 -31.78 18.92
N ALA A 191 -5.79 -32.77 19.54
CA ALA A 191 -6.45 -33.75 20.39
C ALA A 191 -7.07 -33.17 21.68
N ASN A 192 -6.72 -31.93 22.05
CA ASN A 192 -7.28 -31.21 23.20
C ASN A 192 -8.46 -30.30 22.81
N GLY A 193 -8.79 -30.19 21.52
CA GLY A 193 -9.83 -29.30 20.99
C GLY A 193 -9.36 -27.85 20.75
N GLN A 194 -8.06 -27.57 20.80
CA GLN A 194 -7.51 -26.29 20.38
C GLN A 194 -7.48 -26.21 18.85
N SER A 195 -8.17 -25.22 18.27
CA SER A 195 -8.14 -24.94 16.83
C SER A 195 -7.24 -23.76 16.48
N VAL A 196 -6.67 -23.81 15.27
CA VAL A 196 -6.02 -22.69 14.57
C VAL A 196 -6.59 -22.58 13.16
N GLU A 197 -6.64 -21.35 12.63
CA GLU A 197 -7.17 -21.04 11.30
C GLU A 197 -6.17 -20.14 10.54
N GLN A 198 -6.11 -20.32 9.22
CA GLN A 198 -5.35 -19.49 8.30
C GLN A 198 -6.10 -19.34 6.96
N GLU A 199 -5.98 -18.18 6.32
CA GLU A 199 -6.71 -17.86 5.09
C GLU A 199 -5.83 -17.79 3.82
N ALA A 200 -6.18 -18.59 2.81
CA ALA A 200 -5.78 -18.36 1.42
C ALA A 200 -6.92 -17.65 0.64
N PHE A 201 -6.64 -17.18 -0.57
CA PHE A 201 -7.59 -16.47 -1.41
C PHE A 201 -7.28 -16.64 -2.90
N PHE A 202 -8.32 -16.72 -3.73
CA PHE A 202 -8.21 -16.65 -5.18
C PHE A 202 -9.34 -15.86 -5.83
N VAL A 203 -9.10 -15.40 -7.05
CA VAL A 203 -10.10 -14.82 -7.94
C VAL A 203 -10.69 -15.91 -8.85
N LEU A 204 -12.00 -15.91 -9.04
CA LEU A 204 -12.65 -16.66 -10.10
C LEU A 204 -13.16 -15.68 -11.17
N ARG A 205 -12.65 -15.83 -12.39
CA ARG A 205 -13.13 -15.10 -13.58
C ARG A 205 -14.50 -15.63 -14.01
N ALA A 206 -15.25 -14.81 -14.76
CA ALA A 206 -16.47 -15.27 -15.41
C ALA A 206 -16.17 -16.26 -16.54
N ALA A 207 -17.11 -17.18 -16.80
CA ALA A 207 -17.00 -18.15 -17.91
C ALA A 207 -16.98 -17.47 -19.30
N SER A 208 -17.60 -16.31 -19.41
CA SER A 208 -17.67 -15.48 -20.62
C SER A 208 -17.95 -14.03 -20.24
N ALA A 209 -17.51 -13.05 -21.03
CA ALA A 209 -17.89 -11.65 -20.83
C ALA A 209 -19.42 -11.45 -21.00
N SER A 210 -19.98 -10.52 -20.22
CA SER A 210 -21.36 -10.04 -20.30
C SER A 210 -21.31 -8.56 -20.73
N ALA A 211 -22.15 -8.17 -21.69
CA ALA A 211 -22.12 -6.82 -22.28
C ALA A 211 -22.53 -5.68 -21.31
N ASN A 212 -23.02 -6.03 -20.12
CA ASN A 212 -23.41 -5.11 -19.05
C ASN A 212 -22.61 -5.34 -17.75
N ALA A 213 -21.69 -6.31 -17.73
CA ALA A 213 -20.81 -6.51 -16.58
C ALA A 213 -19.73 -5.42 -16.51
N ILE A 214 -19.29 -5.13 -15.30
CA ILE A 214 -18.09 -4.33 -15.02
C ILE A 214 -16.91 -5.29 -14.88
N ALA A 215 -15.81 -5.03 -15.60
CA ALA A 215 -14.54 -5.71 -15.32
C ALA A 215 -13.93 -5.11 -14.04
N PHE A 216 -13.99 -5.84 -12.92
CA PHE A 216 -13.43 -5.40 -11.65
C PHE A 216 -12.07 -6.05 -11.43
N VAL A 217 -11.00 -5.25 -11.51
CA VAL A 217 -9.61 -5.72 -11.38
C VAL A 217 -9.11 -5.44 -9.98
N LEU A 218 -8.75 -6.50 -9.26
CA LEU A 218 -8.27 -6.46 -7.88
C LEU A 218 -6.79 -6.05 -7.81
N ALA A 219 -6.40 -5.30 -6.77
CA ALA A 219 -5.04 -4.78 -6.58
C ALA A 219 -4.00 -5.84 -6.13
N THR A 220 -4.06 -7.06 -6.67
CA THR A 220 -3.28 -8.24 -6.25
C THR A 220 -1.76 -8.06 -6.35
N THR A 221 -1.27 -7.24 -7.29
CA THR A 221 0.17 -6.93 -7.42
C THR A 221 0.63 -6.07 -6.24
N THR A 222 -0.19 -5.10 -5.83
CA THR A 222 0.01 -4.32 -4.59
C THR A 222 -0.07 -5.20 -3.35
N TRP A 223 -1.02 -6.13 -3.28
CA TRP A 223 -1.09 -7.08 -2.15
C TRP A 223 0.19 -7.91 -2.02
N GLN A 224 0.80 -8.36 -3.13
CA GLN A 224 2.06 -9.12 -3.11
C GLN A 224 3.25 -8.26 -2.66
N ALA A 225 3.32 -7.01 -3.11
CA ALA A 225 4.33 -6.04 -2.71
C ALA A 225 4.32 -5.74 -1.20
N TYR A 226 3.15 -5.77 -0.58
CA TYR A 226 2.97 -5.53 0.85
C TYR A 226 2.98 -6.80 1.72
N ASN A 227 2.84 -8.01 1.14
CA ASN A 227 2.75 -9.25 1.89
C ASN A 227 4.06 -9.53 2.67
N ASP A 228 4.02 -9.29 3.99
CA ASP A 228 5.15 -9.47 4.92
C ASP A 228 5.33 -10.93 5.39
N TRP A 229 4.35 -11.81 5.10
CA TRP A 229 4.42 -13.24 5.46
C TRP A 229 5.70 -13.89 4.95
N GLY A 230 6.37 -14.62 5.83
CA GLY A 230 7.60 -15.33 5.51
C GLY A 230 8.88 -14.55 5.77
N GLY A 231 8.83 -13.21 5.96
CA GLY A 231 9.98 -12.43 6.46
C GLY A 231 10.29 -11.12 5.75
N SER A 232 9.78 -10.88 4.54
CA SER A 232 10.13 -9.67 3.77
C SER A 232 9.11 -9.31 2.69
N ASN A 233 9.07 -8.02 2.37
CA ASN A 233 8.22 -7.42 1.33
C ASN A 233 8.97 -6.25 0.63
N PHE A 234 8.26 -5.36 -0.07
CA PHE A 234 8.84 -4.21 -0.80
C PHE A 234 9.05 -2.93 0.04
N TYR A 235 8.88 -3.02 1.36
CA TYR A 235 9.01 -1.90 2.31
C TYR A 235 9.98 -2.22 3.44
N GLU A 236 9.90 -3.44 3.99
CA GLU A 236 10.77 -3.90 5.08
C GLU A 236 10.98 -5.41 5.04
N GLY A 237 11.80 -5.88 5.96
CA GLY A 237 11.92 -7.29 6.28
C GLY A 237 13.34 -7.68 6.62
N VAL A 238 13.60 -8.97 6.47
CA VAL A 238 14.94 -9.54 6.48
C VAL A 238 15.31 -9.91 5.06
N SER A 239 16.48 -9.49 4.58
CA SER A 239 17.04 -9.98 3.31
C SER A 239 18.54 -10.18 3.43
N THR A 240 19.09 -11.08 2.61
CA THR A 240 20.53 -11.32 2.54
C THR A 240 21.23 -10.09 1.94
N GLY A 241 22.16 -9.51 2.69
CA GLY A 241 23.00 -8.41 2.23
C GLY A 241 24.02 -8.85 1.18
N PRO A 242 24.74 -7.90 0.55
CA PRO A 242 25.76 -8.20 -0.48
C PRO A 242 26.93 -9.08 0.01
N ASP A 243 27.09 -9.20 1.32
CA ASP A 243 28.09 -10.00 2.04
C ASP A 243 27.61 -11.40 2.46
N GLY A 244 26.31 -11.71 2.29
CA GLY A 244 25.70 -12.96 2.72
C GLY A 244 25.07 -12.92 4.12
N GLU A 245 25.19 -11.80 4.85
CA GLU A 245 24.61 -11.65 6.19
C GLU A 245 23.14 -11.22 6.14
N LEU A 246 22.35 -11.59 7.15
CA LEU A 246 20.94 -11.17 7.23
C LEU A 246 20.85 -9.71 7.70
N GLN A 247 20.33 -8.84 6.83
CA GLN A 247 20.16 -7.41 7.11
C GLN A 247 18.67 -7.05 7.19
N LEU A 248 18.34 -5.99 7.96
CA LEU A 248 17.00 -5.39 7.98
C LEU A 248 16.79 -4.53 6.73
N LEU A 249 16.50 -5.20 5.62
CA LEU A 249 16.29 -4.61 4.31
C LEU A 249 15.11 -5.29 3.62
N PHE A 250 14.36 -4.50 2.85
CA PHE A 250 13.28 -5.00 2.01
C PHE A 250 13.82 -5.89 0.89
N CYS A 251 13.09 -6.93 0.52
CA CYS A 251 13.49 -7.80 -0.58
C CYS A 251 12.90 -7.26 -1.90
N PRO A 252 13.70 -6.93 -2.93
CA PRO A 252 13.19 -6.40 -4.19
C PRO A 252 12.52 -7.46 -5.06
N THR A 253 12.54 -8.74 -4.65
CA THR A 253 12.03 -9.89 -5.40
C THR A 253 11.20 -10.76 -4.47
N THR A 254 9.90 -10.89 -4.70
CA THR A 254 9.00 -11.67 -3.84
C THR A 254 8.27 -12.78 -4.59
N SER A 255 8.16 -13.95 -3.98
CA SER A 255 7.38 -15.07 -4.52
C SER A 255 5.88 -14.85 -4.34
N VAL A 256 5.12 -15.37 -5.30
CA VAL A 256 3.66 -15.51 -5.23
C VAL A 256 3.24 -16.85 -4.58
N GLU A 257 4.14 -17.82 -4.49
CA GLU A 257 3.92 -19.14 -3.91
C GLU A 257 4.11 -19.12 -2.39
N ARG A 258 3.35 -18.26 -1.70
CA ARG A 258 3.35 -18.11 -0.24
C ARG A 258 1.98 -17.68 0.29
N PRO A 259 1.63 -18.03 1.55
CA PRO A 259 0.44 -17.52 2.22
C PRO A 259 0.30 -16.00 2.19
N TRP A 260 -0.94 -15.53 2.25
CA TRP A 260 -1.24 -14.13 2.54
C TRP A 260 -1.09 -13.87 4.04
N ALA A 261 -0.44 -12.75 4.40
CA ALA A 261 -0.29 -12.36 5.79
C ALA A 261 -1.64 -12.06 6.46
N ARG A 262 -1.74 -12.38 7.76
CA ARG A 262 -2.97 -12.27 8.53
C ARG A 262 -3.48 -10.84 8.60
N GLY A 263 -4.71 -10.66 8.14
CA GLY A 263 -5.34 -9.35 7.96
C GLY A 263 -5.62 -9.01 6.50
N PHE A 264 -4.85 -9.53 5.54
CA PHE A 264 -5.05 -9.23 4.11
C PHE A 264 -6.37 -9.78 3.58
N ILE A 265 -6.77 -10.99 4.01
CA ILE A 265 -7.97 -11.68 3.52
C ILE A 265 -9.17 -11.49 4.46
N ARG A 266 -8.93 -11.55 5.77
CA ARG A 266 -9.94 -11.26 6.82
C ARG A 266 -9.34 -10.37 7.90
N ILE A 267 -10.07 -9.32 8.25
CA ILE A 267 -9.78 -8.45 9.39
C ILE A 267 -11.07 -8.27 10.23
N PRO A 268 -11.00 -8.33 11.57
CA PRO A 268 -12.18 -8.22 12.43
C PRO A 268 -12.80 -6.82 12.38
N GLU A 269 -14.10 -6.75 12.68
CA GLU A 269 -14.78 -5.47 12.86
C GLU A 269 -14.17 -4.68 14.01
N GLY A 270 -14.08 -3.35 13.85
CA GLY A 270 -13.43 -2.45 14.80
C GLY A 270 -11.90 -2.41 14.73
N ALA A 271 -11.26 -3.17 13.82
CA ALA A 271 -9.84 -2.95 13.51
C ALA A 271 -9.62 -1.51 12.97
N PRO A 272 -8.63 -0.75 13.46
CA PRO A 272 -8.39 0.62 12.98
C PRO A 272 -7.94 0.65 11.51
N ARG A 273 -8.51 1.57 10.73
CA ARG A 273 -7.93 1.96 9.43
C ARG A 273 -6.77 2.92 9.64
N ILE A 274 -6.02 3.19 8.56
CA ILE A 274 -4.91 4.14 8.56
C ILE A 274 -5.35 5.59 8.84
N PRO A 275 -6.33 6.19 8.11
CA PRO A 275 -6.73 7.56 8.39
C PRO A 275 -7.45 7.63 9.74
N PHE A 276 -7.02 8.54 10.61
CA PHE A 276 -7.75 8.76 11.85
C PHE A 276 -9.13 9.36 11.56
N SER A 277 -10.20 8.76 12.09
CA SER A 277 -11.54 9.34 12.01
C SER A 277 -11.57 10.71 12.72
N GLU A 278 -11.08 10.75 13.96
CA GLU A 278 -11.05 11.94 14.80
C GLU A 278 -9.82 12.83 14.53
N PRO A 279 -9.99 14.16 14.43
CA PRO A 279 -8.87 15.10 14.35
C PRO A 279 -7.99 15.07 15.60
N LEU A 280 -6.68 15.13 15.43
CA LEU A 280 -5.73 15.15 16.54
C LEU A 280 -5.82 16.48 17.33
N PRO A 281 -6.00 16.48 18.66
CA PRO A 281 -6.04 17.72 19.45
C PRO A 281 -4.78 18.59 19.28
N MET A 282 -4.91 19.90 19.53
CA MET A 282 -3.76 20.81 19.54
C MET A 282 -2.76 20.37 20.62
N GLY A 283 -1.47 20.31 20.27
CA GLY A 283 -0.40 19.88 21.19
C GLY A 283 -0.30 18.37 21.45
N ALA A 284 -1.22 17.55 20.93
CA ALA A 284 -1.12 16.10 21.01
C ALA A 284 -0.10 15.55 20.00
N ALA A 285 0.63 14.49 20.41
CA ALA A 285 1.54 13.75 19.56
C ALA A 285 0.77 12.92 18.50
N PRO A 286 1.26 12.87 17.24
CA PRO A 286 0.83 11.88 16.25
C PRO A 286 0.92 10.43 16.76
N ARG A 287 0.10 9.55 16.21
CA ARG A 287 -0.04 8.13 16.60
C ARG A 287 -0.31 7.25 15.37
N TYR A 288 -0.28 5.92 15.53
CA TYR A 288 -0.51 4.99 14.42
C TYR A 288 -1.40 3.82 14.89
N PRO A 289 -2.70 4.05 15.19
CA PRO A 289 -3.56 3.04 15.82
C PRO A 289 -3.67 1.73 15.04
N ASN A 290 -3.54 1.74 13.71
CA ASN A 290 -3.49 0.54 12.89
C ASN A 290 -2.24 -0.31 13.19
N LEU A 291 -1.05 0.31 13.26
CA LEU A 291 0.22 -0.35 13.58
C LEU A 291 0.26 -0.79 15.05
N GLU A 292 -0.15 0.10 15.97
CA GLU A 292 -0.30 -0.17 17.40
C GLU A 292 -1.19 -1.39 17.65
N TRP A 293 -2.35 -1.44 16.99
CA TRP A 293 -3.31 -2.53 17.08
C TRP A 293 -2.81 -3.82 16.44
N ALA A 294 -2.22 -3.74 15.23
CA ALA A 294 -1.72 -4.92 14.51
C ALA A 294 -0.63 -5.62 15.32
N TYR A 295 0.33 -4.84 15.84
CA TYR A 295 1.37 -5.34 16.74
C TYR A 295 0.78 -6.00 18.01
N ALA A 296 -0.15 -5.32 18.68
CA ALA A 296 -0.76 -5.80 19.92
C ALA A 296 -1.69 -7.02 19.74
N ARG A 297 -2.16 -7.29 18.52
CA ARG A 297 -3.09 -8.39 18.20
C ARG A 297 -2.47 -9.52 17.36
N GLY A 298 -1.21 -9.37 16.94
CA GLY A 298 -0.51 -10.33 16.09
C GLY A 298 -1.10 -10.40 14.68
N TYR A 299 -1.31 -9.25 14.04
CA TYR A 299 -1.65 -9.13 12.63
C TYR A 299 -0.44 -8.62 11.84
N ALA A 300 -0.45 -8.84 10.52
CA ALA A 300 0.51 -8.28 9.58
C ALA A 300 0.60 -6.75 9.74
N LYS A 301 1.81 -6.19 9.60
CA LYS A 301 2.02 -4.74 9.73
C LYS A 301 1.19 -3.98 8.69
N TYR A 302 1.14 -4.55 7.49
CA TYR A 302 0.51 -3.96 6.31
C TYR A 302 -0.95 -4.39 6.10
N ALA A 303 -1.59 -5.07 7.07
CA ALA A 303 -3.00 -5.48 7.02
C ALA A 303 -4.00 -4.32 6.80
N ALA A 304 -3.62 -3.09 7.21
CA ALA A 304 -4.41 -1.88 7.00
C ALA A 304 -4.01 -1.10 5.72
N ALA A 305 -2.92 -1.51 5.05
CA ALA A 305 -2.37 -0.85 3.87
C ALA A 305 -2.66 -1.62 2.57
N ALA A 306 -2.89 -2.93 2.60
CA ALA A 306 -3.25 -3.73 1.43
C ALA A 306 -4.21 -4.89 1.76
N GLY A 307 -4.73 -5.54 0.72
CA GLY A 307 -5.51 -6.78 0.81
C GLY A 307 -7.03 -6.61 0.68
N TRP A 308 -7.66 -7.70 0.23
CA TRP A 308 -9.11 -7.89 0.10
C TRP A 308 -9.91 -7.34 1.28
N ALA A 309 -9.47 -7.65 2.50
CA ALA A 309 -10.18 -7.39 3.75
C ALA A 309 -10.46 -5.90 3.98
N THR A 310 -9.51 -5.05 3.57
CA THR A 310 -9.44 -3.63 3.90
C THR A 310 -9.88 -2.75 2.72
N PHE A 311 -9.73 -3.21 1.48
CA PHE A 311 -10.03 -2.41 0.29
C PHE A 311 -11.09 -3.06 -0.61
N ASP A 312 -10.66 -3.98 -1.47
CA ASP A 312 -11.41 -4.46 -2.62
C ASP A 312 -12.80 -5.02 -2.26
N ARG A 313 -12.91 -5.74 -1.13
CA ARG A 313 -14.20 -6.32 -0.68
C ARG A 313 -15.29 -5.28 -0.45
N HIS A 314 -14.92 -4.04 -0.11
CA HIS A 314 -15.87 -3.00 0.23
C HIS A 314 -16.57 -2.48 -1.04
N PHE A 315 -15.84 -2.35 -2.16
CA PHE A 315 -16.46 -2.10 -3.45
C PHE A 315 -17.25 -3.32 -3.95
N ALA A 316 -16.67 -4.52 -3.90
CA ALA A 316 -17.33 -5.76 -4.32
C ALA A 316 -18.72 -5.92 -3.68
N ARG A 317 -18.77 -5.85 -2.35
CA ARG A 317 -20.02 -5.95 -1.58
C ARG A 317 -20.98 -4.81 -1.90
N TRP A 318 -20.49 -3.58 -2.01
CA TRP A 318 -21.31 -2.42 -2.34
C TRP A 318 -21.95 -2.55 -3.72
N ALA A 319 -21.18 -2.94 -4.74
CA ALA A 319 -21.62 -3.00 -6.13
C ALA A 319 -22.67 -4.11 -6.34
N GLU A 320 -22.38 -5.33 -5.87
CA GLU A 320 -23.32 -6.47 -6.01
C GLU A 320 -24.63 -6.23 -5.24
N GLN A 321 -24.56 -5.66 -4.02
CA GLN A 321 -25.76 -5.29 -3.24
C GLN A 321 -26.61 -4.19 -3.91
N ASN A 322 -26.03 -3.46 -4.86
CA ASN A 322 -26.68 -2.40 -5.63
C ASN A 322 -27.08 -2.83 -7.05
N GLY A 323 -26.93 -4.13 -7.38
CA GLY A 323 -27.38 -4.70 -8.65
C GLY A 323 -26.38 -4.59 -9.81
N TYR A 324 -25.14 -4.17 -9.56
CA TYR A 324 -24.09 -4.20 -10.58
C TYR A 324 -23.51 -5.61 -10.74
N GLU A 325 -23.49 -6.12 -11.97
CA GLU A 325 -22.83 -7.38 -12.33
C GLU A 325 -21.30 -7.14 -12.40
N LEU A 326 -20.53 -7.87 -11.58
CA LEU A 326 -19.07 -7.78 -11.54
C LEU A 326 -18.42 -9.05 -12.11
N HIS A 327 -17.52 -8.87 -13.06
CA HIS A 327 -16.59 -9.90 -13.52
C HIS A 327 -15.21 -9.60 -12.95
N TYR A 328 -14.71 -10.49 -12.09
CA TYR A 328 -13.51 -10.28 -11.30
C TYR A 328 -12.26 -10.76 -12.03
N PHE A 329 -11.18 -9.99 -11.90
CA PHE A 329 -9.85 -10.30 -12.41
C PHE A 329 -8.80 -9.98 -11.35
N ALA A 330 -7.72 -10.76 -11.32
CA ALA A 330 -6.47 -10.31 -10.72
C ALA A 330 -5.74 -9.39 -11.72
N GLN A 331 -4.91 -8.46 -11.26
CA GLN A 331 -3.98 -7.74 -12.16
C GLN A 331 -3.14 -8.72 -13.01
N ASP A 332 -2.78 -9.85 -12.42
CA ASP A 332 -2.03 -10.94 -13.05
C ASP A 332 -2.76 -11.62 -14.23
N ASP A 333 -4.07 -11.37 -14.41
CA ASP A 333 -4.81 -11.75 -15.62
C ASP A 333 -4.48 -10.80 -16.79
N LEU A 334 -4.45 -9.49 -16.54
CA LEU A 334 -4.07 -8.47 -17.52
C LEU A 334 -2.59 -8.61 -17.93
N HIS A 335 -1.73 -9.05 -16.99
CA HIS A 335 -0.34 -9.38 -17.29
C HIS A 335 -0.21 -10.52 -18.32
N ARG A 336 -1.04 -11.57 -18.20
CA ARG A 336 -0.99 -12.76 -19.05
C ARG A 336 -1.68 -12.57 -20.40
N ASP A 337 -2.77 -11.81 -20.41
CA ASP A 337 -3.59 -11.57 -21.60
C ASP A 337 -3.99 -10.09 -21.68
N GLY A 338 -3.24 -9.33 -22.49
CA GLY A 338 -3.55 -7.93 -22.75
C GLY A 338 -4.88 -7.67 -23.48
N SER A 339 -5.56 -8.73 -23.94
CA SER A 339 -6.89 -8.67 -24.56
C SER A 339 -8.03 -9.06 -23.61
N VAL A 340 -7.75 -9.41 -22.35
CA VAL A 340 -8.75 -9.94 -21.39
C VAL A 340 -9.92 -8.98 -21.10
N LEU A 341 -9.71 -7.67 -21.29
CA LEU A 341 -10.72 -6.61 -21.15
C LEU A 341 -11.59 -6.43 -22.41
N SER A 342 -11.40 -7.22 -23.46
CA SER A 342 -12.18 -7.14 -24.70
C SER A 342 -13.66 -7.46 -24.46
N GLY A 343 -14.53 -6.58 -24.93
CA GLY A 343 -16.00 -6.74 -24.82
C GLY A 343 -16.63 -6.13 -23.56
N TYR A 344 -15.83 -5.61 -22.62
CA TYR A 344 -16.34 -4.77 -21.53
C TYR A 344 -16.44 -3.31 -21.97
N LYS A 345 -17.38 -2.55 -21.38
CA LYS A 345 -17.46 -1.08 -21.54
C LYS A 345 -16.79 -0.30 -20.42
N THR A 346 -16.69 -0.92 -19.25
CA THR A 346 -16.23 -0.27 -18.02
C THR A 346 -15.32 -1.20 -17.24
N MET A 347 -14.14 -0.70 -16.89
CA MET A 347 -13.21 -1.33 -15.96
C MET A 347 -13.22 -0.54 -14.65
N VAL A 348 -13.26 -1.24 -13.52
CA VAL A 348 -13.09 -0.65 -12.19
C VAL A 348 -11.82 -1.16 -11.51
N MET A 349 -11.10 -0.26 -10.86
CA MET A 349 -10.02 -0.53 -9.90
C MET A 349 -10.28 0.28 -8.63
N VAL A 350 -9.93 -0.22 -7.44
CA VAL A 350 -10.27 0.47 -6.18
C VAL A 350 -9.20 0.36 -5.10
N GLY A 351 -9.23 1.27 -4.13
CA GLY A 351 -8.46 1.18 -2.90
C GLY A 351 -6.98 1.46 -3.10
N HIS A 352 -6.12 0.73 -2.38
CA HIS A 352 -4.68 0.87 -2.56
C HIS A 352 -4.20 0.03 -3.76
N ASP A 353 -4.00 0.71 -4.87
CA ASP A 353 -3.59 0.15 -6.16
C ASP A 353 -2.34 0.92 -6.64
N GLU A 354 -1.17 0.49 -6.16
CA GLU A 354 0.10 1.23 -6.25
C GLU A 354 1.09 0.64 -7.25
N TYR A 355 1.07 -0.70 -7.41
CA TYR A 355 2.02 -1.46 -8.21
C TYR A 355 1.37 -2.03 -9.45
N HIS A 356 1.93 -1.74 -10.63
CA HIS A 356 1.54 -2.35 -11.91
C HIS A 356 2.75 -2.83 -12.70
N THR A 357 2.60 -3.92 -13.43
CA THR A 357 3.59 -4.30 -14.46
C THR A 357 3.35 -3.54 -15.77
N LEU A 358 4.37 -3.49 -16.64
CA LEU A 358 4.25 -2.85 -17.95
C LEU A 358 3.11 -3.48 -18.79
N ALA A 359 2.96 -4.81 -18.76
CA ALA A 359 1.92 -5.52 -19.51
C ALA A 359 0.50 -5.26 -18.95
N GLU A 360 0.34 -5.21 -17.62
CA GLU A 360 -0.91 -4.78 -16.97
C GLU A 360 -1.31 -3.38 -17.47
N ARG A 361 -0.34 -2.46 -17.48
CA ARG A 361 -0.54 -1.09 -17.92
C ARG A 361 -0.87 -0.98 -19.41
N ASP A 362 -0.22 -1.77 -20.26
CA ASP A 362 -0.50 -1.83 -21.70
C ASP A 362 -1.91 -2.35 -22.00
N ALA A 363 -2.41 -3.31 -21.20
CA ALA A 363 -3.79 -3.78 -21.29
C ALA A 363 -4.81 -2.68 -20.95
N ILE A 364 -4.57 -1.92 -19.88
CA ILE A 364 -5.41 -0.78 -19.46
C ILE A 364 -5.41 0.33 -20.52
N ASP A 365 -4.23 0.72 -21.01
CA ASP A 365 -4.13 1.74 -22.06
C ASP A 365 -4.82 1.29 -23.34
N SER A 366 -4.62 0.04 -23.78
CA SER A 366 -5.29 -0.51 -24.97
C SER A 366 -6.81 -0.56 -24.83
N PHE A 367 -7.31 -0.87 -23.64
CA PHE A 367 -8.74 -0.85 -23.34
C PHE A 367 -9.34 0.56 -23.44
N VAL A 368 -8.70 1.57 -22.82
CA VAL A 368 -9.21 2.95 -22.86
C VAL A 368 -9.11 3.56 -24.25
N GLU A 369 -7.98 3.40 -24.95
CA GLU A 369 -7.80 3.90 -26.32
C GLU A 369 -8.82 3.30 -27.30
N ALA A 370 -9.29 2.06 -27.05
CA ALA A 370 -10.33 1.38 -27.84
C ALA A 370 -11.78 1.74 -27.46
N GLY A 371 -12.01 2.77 -26.62
CA GLY A 371 -13.35 3.21 -26.21
C GLY A 371 -13.84 2.65 -24.87
N GLY A 372 -12.99 1.95 -24.12
CA GLY A 372 -13.27 1.51 -22.76
C GLY A 372 -13.24 2.67 -21.77
N ASN A 373 -14.08 2.59 -20.73
CA ASN A 373 -14.14 3.60 -19.66
C ASN A 373 -13.46 3.07 -18.40
N LEU A 374 -12.47 3.81 -17.88
CA LEU A 374 -11.75 3.44 -16.66
C LEU A 374 -12.30 4.20 -15.46
N VAL A 375 -12.74 3.46 -14.43
CA VAL A 375 -13.20 3.99 -13.15
C VAL A 375 -12.21 3.56 -12.06
N ARG A 376 -11.27 4.44 -11.70
CA ARG A 376 -10.32 4.16 -10.63
C ARG A 376 -10.71 4.87 -9.34
N LEU A 377 -11.16 4.12 -8.34
CA LEU A 377 -11.57 4.62 -7.02
C LEU A 377 -10.49 4.27 -5.98
N GLY A 378 -9.25 4.65 -6.29
CA GLY A 378 -8.05 4.30 -5.54
C GLY A 378 -7.02 5.43 -5.48
N GLY A 379 -5.93 5.20 -4.75
CA GLY A 379 -4.85 6.16 -4.47
C GLY A 379 -3.45 5.58 -4.69
N ASN A 380 -2.42 6.43 -4.62
CA ASN A 380 -1.00 6.10 -4.69
C ASN A 380 -0.55 5.31 -5.94
N MET A 381 -0.98 5.67 -7.14
CA MET A 381 -0.47 5.03 -8.35
C MET A 381 0.97 5.47 -8.64
N ILE A 382 1.98 4.65 -8.35
CA ILE A 382 3.38 5.10 -8.37
C ILE A 382 4.43 4.12 -8.93
N TRP A 383 4.38 2.80 -8.66
CA TRP A 383 5.50 1.89 -8.96
C TRP A 383 5.31 1.06 -10.23
N GLN A 384 6.32 1.04 -11.09
CA GLN A 384 6.51 0.00 -12.10
C GLN A 384 7.12 -1.27 -11.45
N ALA A 385 6.46 -2.41 -11.66
CA ALA A 385 6.92 -3.73 -11.27
C ALA A 385 7.22 -4.62 -12.50
N ARG A 386 7.87 -5.77 -12.29
CA ARG A 386 8.04 -6.83 -13.30
C ARG A 386 7.67 -8.19 -12.76
N ARG A 387 7.26 -9.11 -13.65
CA ARG A 387 7.19 -10.55 -13.40
C ARG A 387 8.45 -11.21 -13.94
N GLU A 388 9.18 -11.93 -13.10
CA GLU A 388 10.38 -12.68 -13.49
C GLU A 388 10.36 -14.04 -12.77
N ASN A 389 10.43 -15.15 -13.51
CA ASN A 389 10.50 -16.52 -12.94
C ASN A 389 9.40 -16.87 -11.90
N GLY A 390 8.19 -16.33 -12.03
CA GLY A 390 7.10 -16.52 -11.05
C GLY A 390 7.14 -15.58 -9.84
N GLN A 391 8.15 -14.71 -9.76
CA GLN A 391 8.32 -13.70 -8.71
C GLN A 391 7.81 -12.33 -9.20
N LEU A 392 7.43 -11.46 -8.26
CA LEU A 392 7.24 -10.03 -8.46
C LEU A 392 8.56 -9.31 -8.14
N VAL A 393 8.99 -8.39 -9.00
CA VAL A 393 10.24 -7.62 -8.84
C VAL A 393 9.94 -6.12 -8.78
N CYS A 394 10.43 -5.44 -7.73
CA CYS A 394 10.53 -3.99 -7.68
C CYS A 394 11.70 -3.48 -6.81
N TYR A 395 12.67 -2.78 -7.42
CA TYR A 395 13.82 -2.20 -6.74
C TYR A 395 13.57 -0.79 -6.16
N LYS A 396 12.47 -0.13 -6.53
CA LYS A 396 12.02 1.18 -6.01
C LYS A 396 13.09 2.27 -6.08
N ALA A 397 13.50 2.83 -4.93
CA ALA A 397 14.57 3.82 -4.82
C ALA A 397 15.96 3.26 -5.18
N ARG A 398 16.18 1.94 -5.05
CA ARG A 398 17.44 1.27 -5.38
C ARG A 398 17.57 0.93 -6.87
N ALA A 399 16.54 1.17 -7.68
CA ALA A 399 16.53 0.68 -9.06
C ALA A 399 17.67 1.25 -9.91
N GLN A 400 18.03 2.52 -9.73
CA GLN A 400 19.13 3.14 -10.49
C GLN A 400 20.53 2.62 -10.13
N THR A 401 20.68 1.87 -9.04
CA THR A 401 21.95 1.28 -8.59
C THR A 401 21.97 -0.24 -8.66
N GLU A 402 20.84 -0.90 -8.42
CA GLU A 402 20.77 -2.35 -8.19
C GLU A 402 19.97 -3.12 -9.25
N ASP A 403 18.96 -2.51 -9.90
CA ASP A 403 18.11 -3.22 -10.88
C ASP A 403 18.96 -3.70 -12.08
N PRO A 404 18.98 -5.01 -12.42
CA PRO A 404 19.77 -5.53 -13.52
C PRO A 404 19.50 -4.89 -14.89
N VAL A 405 18.35 -4.25 -15.10
CA VAL A 405 18.00 -3.63 -16.40
C VAL A 405 18.49 -2.17 -16.54
N ARG A 406 19.03 -1.56 -15.47
CA ARG A 406 19.37 -0.12 -15.45
C ARG A 406 20.38 0.32 -16.53
N ASP A 407 21.31 -0.58 -16.88
CA ASP A 407 22.41 -0.35 -17.82
C ASP A 407 22.11 -0.89 -19.23
N ASP A 408 21.02 -1.63 -19.42
CA ASP A 408 20.58 -2.17 -20.71
C ASP A 408 19.68 -1.16 -21.43
N PRO A 409 20.15 -0.47 -22.49
CA PRO A 409 19.35 0.57 -23.16
C PRO A 409 18.08 0.03 -23.84
N THR A 410 18.00 -1.27 -24.11
CA THR A 410 16.80 -1.89 -24.71
C THR A 410 15.74 -2.21 -23.66
N ARG A 411 16.16 -2.52 -22.42
CA ARG A 411 15.27 -2.88 -21.31
C ARG A 411 15.08 -1.77 -20.26
N ARG A 412 15.83 -0.67 -20.32
CA ARG A 412 15.82 0.42 -19.33
C ARG A 412 14.43 1.04 -19.08
N HIS A 413 13.55 1.03 -20.07
CA HIS A 413 12.17 1.47 -19.90
C HIS A 413 11.36 0.59 -18.91
N THR A 414 11.79 -0.66 -18.68
CA THR A 414 11.23 -1.61 -17.70
C THR A 414 11.83 -1.48 -16.29
N LEU A 415 12.62 -0.43 -16.03
CA LEU A 415 13.25 -0.19 -14.72
C LEU A 415 12.18 -0.13 -13.61
N THR A 416 12.35 -0.90 -12.55
CA THR A 416 11.31 -1.05 -11.53
C THR A 416 11.38 0.05 -10.47
N THR A 417 10.88 1.22 -10.86
CA THR A 417 10.90 2.46 -10.06
C THR A 417 9.63 3.28 -10.34
N VAL A 418 9.59 4.55 -9.92
CA VAL A 418 8.43 5.40 -10.18
C VAL A 418 8.20 5.62 -11.69
N TRP A 419 6.93 5.65 -12.11
CA TRP A 419 6.53 5.79 -13.52
C TRP A 419 7.05 7.09 -14.18
N GLU A 420 7.18 8.15 -13.39
CA GLU A 420 7.69 9.48 -13.77
C GLU A 420 9.22 9.52 -13.94
N ASN A 421 9.95 8.49 -13.52
CA ASN A 421 11.41 8.46 -13.62
C ASN A 421 11.86 8.54 -15.09
N GLN A 422 12.87 9.36 -15.38
CA GLN A 422 13.35 9.59 -16.76
C GLN A 422 13.82 8.33 -17.49
N ALA A 423 14.16 7.24 -16.77
CA ALA A 423 14.50 5.96 -17.39
C ALA A 423 13.27 5.18 -17.89
N VAL A 424 12.11 5.34 -17.24
CA VAL A 424 10.82 4.75 -17.59
C VAL A 424 10.06 5.66 -18.56
N ASN A 425 10.03 6.96 -18.26
CA ASN A 425 9.46 8.05 -19.06
C ASN A 425 8.02 7.79 -19.52
N ARG A 426 7.18 7.26 -18.62
CA ARG A 426 5.76 7.00 -18.86
C ARG A 426 4.97 7.37 -17.60
N PRO A 427 4.79 8.67 -17.26
CA PRO A 427 4.10 9.09 -16.04
C PRO A 427 2.73 8.44 -15.83
N ALA A 428 2.35 8.14 -14.59
CA ALA A 428 1.12 7.46 -14.23
C ALA A 428 -0.14 8.21 -14.74
N ALA A 429 -0.11 9.55 -14.72
CA ALA A 429 -1.20 10.39 -15.22
C ALA A 429 -1.58 10.11 -16.69
N GLN A 430 -0.68 9.56 -17.51
CA GLN A 430 -0.97 9.19 -18.90
C GLN A 430 -1.90 7.97 -19.04
N THR A 431 -2.06 7.15 -17.99
CA THR A 431 -2.93 5.95 -18.00
C THR A 431 -4.10 6.09 -17.04
N TRP A 432 -3.86 6.63 -15.84
CA TRP A 432 -4.88 6.74 -14.79
C TRP A 432 -5.39 8.18 -14.58
N GLY A 433 -5.01 9.14 -15.45
CA GLY A 433 -5.38 10.56 -15.38
C GLY A 433 -4.60 11.38 -14.33
N ILE A 434 -4.27 10.75 -13.19
CA ILE A 434 -3.49 11.28 -12.05
C ILE A 434 -2.60 10.17 -11.47
N GLY A 435 -1.63 10.52 -10.62
CA GLY A 435 -0.73 9.56 -9.95
C GLY A 435 -0.12 10.03 -8.62
N GLY A 436 0.58 9.14 -7.92
CA GLY A 436 0.89 9.29 -6.49
C GLY A 436 1.96 10.34 -6.16
N VAL A 437 2.90 10.59 -7.08
CA VAL A 437 4.10 11.44 -6.89
C VAL A 437 3.82 12.85 -6.33
N HIS A 438 2.62 13.40 -6.57
CA HIS A 438 2.19 14.71 -6.07
C HIS A 438 0.92 14.64 -5.20
N GLY A 439 0.60 13.48 -4.63
CA GLY A 439 -0.64 13.25 -3.90
C GLY A 439 -0.57 12.36 -2.66
N VAL A 440 0.61 11.78 -2.36
CA VAL A 440 0.81 10.65 -1.42
C VAL A 440 -0.04 10.75 -0.15
N TYR A 441 0.40 11.36 0.95
CA TYR A 441 -0.25 11.12 2.25
C TYR A 441 -1.21 12.22 2.72
N ALA A 442 -2.27 11.79 3.40
CA ALA A 442 -3.13 12.63 4.24
C ALA A 442 -3.72 11.85 5.43
N LYS A 443 -3.82 12.48 6.61
CA LYS A 443 -4.37 11.90 7.85
C LYS A 443 -3.71 10.60 8.36
N LEU A 444 -2.50 10.31 7.93
CA LEU A 444 -1.57 9.33 8.53
C LEU A 444 -0.58 10.09 9.41
N GLY A 445 -0.28 9.60 10.62
CA GLY A 445 0.72 10.19 11.52
C GLY A 445 0.71 11.73 11.59
N GLY A 446 1.85 12.34 11.25
CA GLY A 446 2.04 13.79 11.14
C GLY A 446 1.60 14.42 9.81
N PHE A 447 1.16 13.63 8.82
CA PHE A 447 0.62 14.12 7.55
C PHE A 447 -0.78 14.72 7.74
N GLN A 448 -0.83 16.05 7.91
CA GLN A 448 -2.05 16.83 8.09
C GLN A 448 -3.08 16.20 9.08
N PRO A 449 -2.70 15.91 10.35
CA PRO A 449 -3.52 15.17 11.33
C PRO A 449 -4.81 15.89 11.78
N ARG A 450 -5.07 17.07 11.22
CA ARG A 450 -6.23 17.94 11.48
C ARG A 450 -6.97 18.35 10.21
N ALA A 451 -6.65 17.74 9.06
CA ALA A 451 -7.39 17.94 7.82
C ALA A 451 -8.86 17.51 7.95
N SER A 452 -9.74 18.10 7.14
CA SER A 452 -11.18 17.78 7.12
C SER A 452 -11.45 16.31 6.80
N GLY A 453 -10.53 15.64 6.10
CA GLY A 453 -10.71 14.28 5.59
C GLY A 453 -11.67 14.21 4.40
N GLY A 454 -12.05 15.34 3.79
CA GLY A 454 -12.94 15.39 2.64
C GLY A 454 -12.38 16.27 1.53
N TYR A 455 -12.92 16.09 0.33
CA TYR A 455 -12.58 16.94 -0.81
C TYR A 455 -13.40 18.23 -0.80
N THR A 456 -12.74 19.35 -1.06
CA THR A 456 -13.40 20.61 -1.39
C THR A 456 -13.88 20.55 -2.84
N VAL A 457 -15.17 20.77 -3.07
CA VAL A 457 -15.78 20.73 -4.41
C VAL A 457 -15.50 22.02 -5.18
N TYR A 458 -14.93 21.91 -6.39
CA TYR A 458 -14.63 23.04 -7.27
C TYR A 458 -15.52 23.07 -8.53
N ARG A 459 -16.01 21.92 -9.01
CA ARG A 459 -16.89 21.84 -10.19
C ARG A 459 -18.25 21.20 -9.84
N PRO A 460 -19.12 21.88 -9.06
CA PRO A 460 -20.41 21.33 -8.61
C PRO A 460 -21.40 21.03 -9.74
N LYS A 461 -21.16 21.57 -10.95
CA LYS A 461 -21.97 21.32 -12.16
C LYS A 461 -21.45 20.18 -13.03
N HIS A 462 -20.37 19.50 -12.62
CA HIS A 462 -19.88 18.32 -13.33
C HIS A 462 -20.89 17.18 -13.23
N TRP A 463 -21.06 16.42 -14.31
CA TRP A 463 -22.09 15.38 -14.44
C TRP A 463 -22.01 14.33 -13.33
N ALA A 464 -20.82 14.02 -12.82
CA ALA A 464 -20.64 13.04 -11.75
C ALA A 464 -21.30 13.49 -10.42
N LEU A 465 -21.51 14.79 -10.22
CA LEU A 465 -22.17 15.36 -9.03
C LEU A 465 -23.68 15.58 -9.22
N GLU A 466 -24.27 15.15 -10.33
CA GLU A 466 -25.70 15.33 -10.57
C GLU A 466 -26.56 14.69 -9.47
N GLY A 467 -27.51 15.44 -8.93
CA GLY A 467 -28.40 14.99 -7.86
C GLY A 467 -27.72 14.83 -6.49
N THR A 468 -26.50 15.35 -6.28
CA THR A 468 -25.84 15.37 -4.96
C THR A 468 -26.22 16.58 -4.10
N ASP A 469 -26.70 17.68 -4.69
CA ASP A 469 -26.91 18.99 -4.04
C ASP A 469 -25.64 19.55 -3.37
N LEU A 470 -24.45 19.24 -3.92
CA LEU A 470 -23.17 19.82 -3.51
C LEU A 470 -22.89 21.14 -4.26
N TYR A 471 -22.45 22.16 -3.51
CA TYR A 471 -22.11 23.49 -4.00
C TYR A 471 -20.59 23.69 -4.08
N TYR A 472 -20.16 24.79 -4.71
CA TYR A 472 -18.75 25.19 -4.74
C TYR A 472 -18.25 25.48 -3.31
N GLY A 473 -17.18 24.81 -2.91
CA GLY A 473 -16.58 24.89 -1.56
C GLY A 473 -17.06 23.82 -0.57
N ASP A 474 -18.12 23.05 -0.89
CA ASP A 474 -18.63 22.02 0.00
C ASP A 474 -17.63 20.86 0.19
N GLN A 475 -17.79 20.13 1.29
CA GLN A 475 -16.89 19.04 1.70
C GLN A 475 -17.51 17.67 1.37
N LEU A 476 -17.01 17.03 0.32
CA LEU A 476 -17.34 15.67 -0.08
C LEU A 476 -16.59 14.64 0.78
N GLY A 477 -17.31 13.72 1.42
CA GLY A 477 -16.71 12.55 2.10
C GLY A 477 -15.92 12.84 3.39
N ALA A 478 -16.05 14.04 3.99
CA ALA A 478 -15.32 14.41 5.20
C ALA A 478 -15.60 13.49 6.40
N ARG A 479 -16.86 13.05 6.57
CA ARG A 479 -17.27 12.13 7.65
C ARG A 479 -16.73 10.71 7.49
N SER A 480 -16.48 10.29 6.25
CA SER A 480 -15.92 8.98 5.92
C SER A 480 -14.40 9.00 5.73
N THR A 481 -13.75 10.12 6.02
CA THR A 481 -12.33 10.38 5.75
C THR A 481 -11.91 9.98 4.33
N LEU A 482 -12.72 10.37 3.34
CA LEU A 482 -12.47 10.11 1.91
C LEU A 482 -11.09 10.61 1.47
N ALA A 483 -10.66 11.78 1.93
CA ALA A 483 -9.34 12.32 1.66
C ALA A 483 -8.38 11.94 2.79
N GLY A 484 -7.94 10.68 2.80
CA GLY A 484 -7.11 10.11 3.88
C GLY A 484 -6.36 8.86 3.45
N PHE A 485 -5.41 8.45 4.29
CA PHE A 485 -4.33 7.53 3.98
C PHE A 485 -3.52 8.03 2.77
N GLU A 486 -3.92 7.67 1.56
CA GLU A 486 -3.17 7.96 0.35
C GLU A 486 -4.04 8.38 -0.84
N GLY A 487 -3.49 9.25 -1.69
CA GLY A 487 -4.17 9.76 -2.88
C GLY A 487 -3.29 10.04 -4.09
N ASP A 488 -3.94 10.48 -5.17
CA ASP A 488 -3.32 10.76 -6.47
C ASP A 488 -3.59 12.19 -6.94
N SER A 489 -2.69 12.70 -7.78
CA SER A 489 -2.65 14.09 -8.21
C SER A 489 -2.09 14.28 -9.62
N VAL A 490 -2.22 15.50 -10.11
CA VAL A 490 -1.33 16.11 -11.11
C VAL A 490 -0.81 17.43 -10.54
N LEU A 491 0.31 17.95 -11.05
CA LEU A 491 0.66 19.34 -10.76
C LEU A 491 -0.44 20.28 -11.30
N TYR A 492 -0.80 21.28 -10.50
CA TYR A 492 -1.93 22.16 -10.75
C TYR A 492 -1.62 23.60 -10.35
N THR A 493 -2.40 24.53 -10.89
CA THR A 493 -2.48 25.93 -10.49
C THR A 493 -3.95 26.34 -10.34
N PHE A 494 -4.19 27.56 -9.85
CA PHE A 494 -5.54 28.12 -9.76
C PHE A 494 -5.77 29.20 -10.82
N GLU A 495 -6.79 29.00 -11.65
CA GLU A 495 -7.29 29.98 -12.58
C GLU A 495 -8.72 30.38 -12.20
N ASN A 496 -8.94 31.67 -11.91
CA ASN A 496 -10.26 32.22 -11.56
C ASN A 496 -10.98 31.48 -10.41
N GLY A 497 -10.23 30.88 -9.47
CA GLY A 497 -10.77 30.11 -8.35
C GLY A 497 -11.04 28.62 -8.64
N LEU A 498 -10.64 28.12 -9.80
CA LEU A 498 -10.71 26.69 -10.17
C LEU A 498 -9.30 26.09 -10.27
N PRO A 499 -9.07 24.86 -9.75
CA PRO A 499 -7.85 24.12 -10.00
C PRO A 499 -7.82 23.66 -11.46
N VAL A 500 -6.67 23.83 -12.10
CA VAL A 500 -6.36 23.37 -13.46
C VAL A 500 -4.98 22.71 -13.49
N PRO A 501 -4.78 21.60 -14.23
CA PRO A 501 -3.46 20.97 -14.37
C PRO A 501 -2.46 21.88 -15.07
N THR A 502 -1.17 21.79 -14.73
CA THR A 502 -0.10 22.54 -15.41
C THR A 502 0.39 21.88 -16.71
N GLY A 503 0.06 20.61 -16.94
CA GLY A 503 0.61 19.79 -18.03
C GLY A 503 1.99 19.18 -17.73
N GLU A 504 2.62 19.53 -16.61
CA GLU A 504 3.85 18.87 -16.16
C GLU A 504 3.61 17.40 -15.76
N PHE A 505 4.67 16.59 -15.77
CA PHE A 505 4.66 15.16 -15.44
C PHE A 505 3.55 14.35 -16.14
N GLY A 506 3.26 14.68 -17.41
CA GLY A 506 2.36 13.89 -18.24
C GLY A 506 0.88 14.02 -17.91
N ALA A 507 0.47 15.05 -17.18
CA ALA A 507 -0.94 15.39 -16.99
C ALA A 507 -1.64 15.55 -18.35
N LEU A 508 -2.71 14.80 -18.58
CA LEU A 508 -3.41 14.77 -19.87
C LEU A 508 -4.20 16.07 -20.13
N PRO A 509 -4.27 16.53 -21.39
CA PRO A 509 -5.08 17.69 -21.74
C PRO A 509 -6.56 17.44 -21.45
N ASN A 510 -7.31 18.50 -21.16
CA ASN A 510 -8.73 18.44 -20.78
C ASN A 510 -9.04 17.69 -19.46
N THR A 511 -8.04 17.33 -18.66
CA THR A 511 -8.24 16.82 -17.29
C THR A 511 -9.00 17.84 -16.44
N GLU A 512 -10.23 17.52 -16.06
CA GLU A 512 -11.05 18.33 -15.17
C GLU A 512 -10.84 17.93 -13.71
N ILE A 513 -10.24 18.82 -12.90
CA ILE A 513 -10.15 18.63 -11.45
C ILE A 513 -11.49 19.07 -10.83
N ILE A 514 -12.25 18.10 -10.31
CA ILE A 514 -13.64 18.28 -9.88
C ILE A 514 -13.72 18.65 -8.39
N ALA A 515 -12.98 17.94 -7.56
CA ALA A 515 -12.85 18.18 -6.12
C ALA A 515 -11.47 17.71 -5.63
N MET A 516 -10.95 18.27 -4.55
CA MET A 516 -9.62 17.89 -4.03
C MET A 516 -9.40 18.22 -2.55
N SER A 517 -8.41 17.58 -1.94
CA SER A 517 -7.84 17.91 -0.62
C SER A 517 -6.33 18.05 -0.74
N LEU A 518 -5.68 18.79 0.16
CA LEU A 518 -4.23 18.88 0.23
C LEU A 518 -3.63 17.61 0.85
N CYS A 519 -2.44 17.24 0.37
CA CYS A 519 -1.62 16.11 0.84
C CYS A 519 -0.15 16.55 1.00
N GLY A 520 0.67 15.72 1.63
CA GLY A 520 2.11 15.94 1.75
C GLY A 520 2.93 14.67 1.59
N THR A 521 4.22 14.85 1.32
CA THR A 521 5.22 13.78 1.11
C THR A 521 6.29 13.79 2.22
N GLU A 522 6.20 14.74 3.16
CA GLU A 522 7.01 14.81 4.38
C GLU A 522 6.09 14.85 5.60
N GLU A 523 6.46 14.09 6.62
CA GLU A 523 5.76 14.02 7.88
C GLU A 523 6.28 15.10 8.84
N GLU A 524 5.40 16.00 9.30
CA GLU A 524 5.82 17.15 10.11
C GLU A 524 5.91 16.81 11.62
N ASP A 525 7.09 17.03 12.22
CA ASP A 525 7.21 17.13 13.68
C ASP A 525 7.09 18.59 14.15
N HIS A 526 6.14 18.84 15.05
CA HIS A 526 5.92 20.16 15.68
C HIS A 526 6.53 20.23 17.10
N GLY A 527 7.36 19.26 17.50
CA GLY A 527 8.05 19.21 18.78
C GLY A 527 7.14 18.86 19.97
N ASN A 528 5.95 18.29 19.72
CA ASN A 528 5.04 17.88 20.80
C ASN A 528 5.66 16.74 21.62
N TYR A 529 5.47 16.77 22.94
CA TYR A 529 6.03 15.75 23.82
C TYR A 529 5.46 14.36 23.48
N GLY A 530 6.36 13.42 23.16
CA GLY A 530 6.00 12.06 22.75
C GLY A 530 5.70 11.90 21.26
N THR A 531 5.89 12.92 20.41
CA THR A 531 5.87 12.73 18.95
C THR A 531 6.93 11.71 18.55
N TYR A 532 6.55 10.82 17.64
CA TYR A 532 7.45 9.99 16.88
C TYR A 532 6.93 9.86 15.44
N LEU A 533 7.81 10.03 14.47
CA LEU A 533 7.48 10.01 13.04
C LEU A 533 7.65 8.59 12.48
N TYR A 534 6.73 8.15 11.63
CA TYR A 534 6.78 6.85 10.96
C TYR A 534 7.53 6.93 9.63
N ALA A 535 7.22 7.93 8.81
CA ALA A 535 7.85 8.14 7.50
C ALA A 535 8.92 9.24 7.55
N GLY A 536 8.72 10.25 8.41
CA GLY A 536 9.62 11.41 8.48
C GLY A 536 9.75 12.10 7.12
N ASP A 537 10.98 12.30 6.65
CA ASP A 537 11.26 12.84 5.31
C ASP A 537 11.80 11.80 4.31
N ALA A 538 11.75 10.51 4.63
CA ALA A 538 12.32 9.45 3.82
C ALA A 538 11.68 9.37 2.42
N ASP A 539 10.35 9.42 2.34
CA ASP A 539 9.62 9.40 1.06
C ASP A 539 9.83 10.68 0.25
N LEU A 540 9.87 11.85 0.91
CA LEU A 540 10.26 13.10 0.26
C LEU A 540 11.66 12.99 -0.36
N GLN A 541 12.64 12.49 0.39
CA GLN A 541 14.00 12.30 -0.11
C GLN A 541 14.04 11.29 -1.28
N GLY A 542 13.34 10.16 -1.16
CA GLY A 542 13.28 9.11 -2.17
C GLY A 542 12.64 9.58 -3.48
N ILE A 543 11.44 10.17 -3.42
CA ILE A 543 10.73 10.69 -4.60
C ILE A 543 11.53 11.83 -5.24
N THR A 544 12.10 12.75 -4.44
CA THR A 544 12.95 13.85 -4.96
C THR A 544 14.14 13.29 -5.75
N ALA A 545 14.86 12.30 -5.21
CA ALA A 545 15.98 11.67 -5.89
C ALA A 545 15.55 10.96 -7.19
N LEU A 546 14.41 10.26 -7.17
CA LEU A 546 13.90 9.52 -8.32
C LEU A 546 13.38 10.40 -9.47
N LEU A 547 12.87 11.60 -9.19
CA LEU A 547 12.43 12.51 -10.26
C LEU A 547 13.58 13.35 -10.83
N PHE A 548 14.48 13.82 -9.97
CA PHE A 548 15.41 14.91 -10.30
C PHE A 548 16.88 14.47 -10.35
N GLY A 549 17.22 13.30 -9.81
CA GLY A 549 18.60 12.82 -9.69
C GLY A 549 19.43 13.54 -8.61
N GLU A 550 18.87 14.57 -7.97
CA GLU A 550 19.49 15.33 -6.88
C GLU A 550 18.47 15.73 -5.81
N VAL A 551 18.93 15.76 -4.55
CA VAL A 551 18.12 16.18 -3.40
C VAL A 551 18.69 17.48 -2.84
N ASN A 552 17.96 18.58 -3.05
CA ASN A 552 18.25 19.90 -2.51
C ASN A 552 16.94 20.63 -2.18
N ASP A 553 17.00 21.80 -1.54
CA ASP A 553 15.80 22.53 -1.11
C ASP A 553 14.85 22.87 -2.27
N ALA A 554 15.39 23.18 -3.46
CA ALA A 554 14.60 23.52 -4.63
C ALA A 554 13.90 22.29 -5.23
N THR A 555 14.57 21.13 -5.28
CA THR A 555 13.96 19.89 -5.76
C THR A 555 12.96 19.32 -4.76
N ARG A 556 13.25 19.33 -3.44
CA ARG A 556 12.30 18.96 -2.38
C ARG A 556 11.03 19.82 -2.42
N ALA A 557 11.16 21.13 -2.63
CA ALA A 557 10.02 22.04 -2.69
C ALA A 557 9.01 21.72 -3.82
N ARG A 558 9.41 21.02 -4.89
CA ARG A 558 8.51 20.62 -6.00
C ARG A 558 7.62 19.42 -5.70
N VAL A 559 7.93 18.64 -4.66
CA VAL A 559 7.24 17.37 -4.33
C VAL A 559 6.80 17.25 -2.86
N ARG A 560 7.27 18.13 -1.97
CA ARG A 560 6.88 18.15 -0.54
C ARG A 560 5.37 18.31 -0.33
N TYR A 561 4.72 19.16 -1.14
CA TYR A 561 3.29 19.46 -1.02
C TYR A 561 2.55 19.10 -2.29
N GLY A 562 1.32 18.65 -2.11
CA GLY A 562 0.52 18.08 -3.17
C GLY A 562 -0.98 18.07 -2.83
N ALA A 563 -1.71 17.19 -3.47
CA ALA A 563 -3.15 17.04 -3.29
C ALA A 563 -3.65 15.65 -3.67
N SER A 564 -4.78 15.24 -3.12
CA SER A 564 -5.57 14.10 -3.57
C SER A 564 -6.78 14.65 -4.33
N MET A 565 -7.00 14.18 -5.55
CA MET A 565 -7.94 14.79 -6.51
C MET A 565 -8.96 13.80 -7.09
N MET A 566 -10.23 14.19 -7.11
CA MET A 566 -11.24 13.58 -7.98
C MET A 566 -11.24 14.28 -9.34
N VAL A 567 -11.01 13.52 -10.41
CA VAL A 567 -10.86 14.02 -11.79
C VAL A 567 -11.69 13.25 -12.82
N ASN A 568 -11.97 13.91 -13.94
CA ASN A 568 -12.45 13.27 -15.17
C ASN A 568 -11.54 13.67 -16.35
N VAL A 569 -11.14 12.70 -17.17
CA VAL A 569 -10.14 12.83 -18.22
C VAL A 569 -10.54 12.04 -19.47
N PRO A 570 -10.96 12.69 -20.56
CA PRO A 570 -11.14 12.02 -21.85
C PRO A 570 -9.81 11.52 -22.41
N LYS A 571 -9.76 10.28 -22.92
CA LYS A 571 -8.53 9.69 -23.49
C LYS A 571 -8.86 8.71 -24.63
N GLY A 572 -8.26 8.93 -25.79
CA GLY A 572 -8.53 8.12 -26.98
C GLY A 572 -10.00 8.23 -27.39
N ASP A 573 -10.63 7.10 -27.71
CA ASP A 573 -12.08 7.00 -27.89
C ASP A 573 -12.83 6.77 -26.55
N GLY A 574 -12.11 6.64 -25.42
CA GLY A 574 -12.63 6.35 -24.09
C GLY A 574 -12.54 7.51 -23.08
N ASP A 575 -12.81 7.20 -21.82
CA ASP A 575 -12.91 8.19 -20.74
C ASP A 575 -12.41 7.62 -19.41
N ILE A 576 -11.75 8.45 -18.60
CA ILE A 576 -11.23 8.08 -17.28
C ILE A 576 -11.95 8.91 -16.22
N PHE A 577 -12.51 8.24 -15.21
CA PHE A 577 -12.88 8.84 -13.94
C PHE A 577 -11.96 8.30 -12.86
N ASN A 578 -11.19 9.16 -12.21
CA ASN A 578 -10.32 8.76 -11.10
C ASN A 578 -10.72 9.52 -9.83
N GLY A 579 -11.10 8.79 -8.79
CA GLY A 579 -11.48 9.31 -7.48
C GLY A 579 -10.29 9.78 -6.65
N GLY A 580 -9.06 9.32 -6.97
CA GLY A 580 -7.80 9.80 -6.43
C GLY A 580 -7.55 9.59 -4.93
N SER A 581 -8.20 8.61 -4.31
CA SER A 581 -7.99 8.21 -2.92
C SER A 581 -8.20 6.71 -2.71
N ALA A 582 -7.31 6.11 -1.91
CA ALA A 582 -7.43 4.73 -1.44
C ALA A 582 -8.64 4.50 -0.51
N GLU A 583 -9.19 5.56 0.08
CA GLU A 583 -10.29 5.50 1.06
C GLU A 583 -11.69 5.72 0.46
N TRP A 584 -11.81 5.83 -0.87
CA TRP A 584 -13.12 5.85 -1.54
C TRP A 584 -14.00 4.64 -1.15
N VAL A 585 -13.38 3.47 -1.05
CA VAL A 585 -14.04 2.23 -0.61
C VAL A 585 -14.49 2.26 0.85
N ASN A 586 -13.83 3.04 1.71
CA ASN A 586 -14.29 3.25 3.08
C ASN A 586 -15.54 4.15 3.13
N ALA A 587 -15.64 5.15 2.25
CA ALA A 587 -16.85 5.94 2.11
C ALA A 587 -18.06 5.11 1.63
N LEU A 588 -17.84 4.18 0.69
CA LEU A 588 -18.87 3.20 0.27
C LEU A 588 -19.27 2.27 1.42
N LYS A 589 -18.30 1.74 2.19
CA LYS A 589 -18.53 0.93 3.39
C LYS A 589 -19.35 1.69 4.45
N MET A 590 -19.06 2.98 4.65
CA MET A 590 -19.75 3.86 5.60
C MET A 590 -21.09 4.41 5.08
N ARG A 591 -21.48 4.09 3.83
CA ARG A 591 -22.70 4.59 3.17
C ARG A 591 -22.75 6.13 3.12
N ASP A 592 -21.62 6.78 2.81
CA ASP A 592 -21.63 8.23 2.57
C ASP A 592 -22.55 8.53 1.36
N PRO A 593 -23.61 9.33 1.53
CA PRO A 593 -24.66 9.48 0.52
C PRO A 593 -24.16 10.20 -0.73
N PHE A 594 -23.18 11.10 -0.60
CA PHE A 594 -22.62 11.82 -1.73
C PHE A 594 -21.69 10.90 -2.52
N VAL A 595 -20.83 10.15 -1.84
CA VAL A 595 -19.91 9.20 -2.50
C VAL A 595 -20.67 8.05 -3.15
N GLU A 596 -21.70 7.49 -2.51
CA GLU A 596 -22.58 6.51 -3.17
C GLU A 596 -23.24 7.10 -4.43
N LYS A 597 -23.79 8.32 -4.36
CA LYS A 597 -24.47 8.95 -5.50
C LYS A 597 -23.52 9.24 -6.65
N ILE A 598 -22.33 9.78 -6.37
CA ILE A 598 -21.29 10.00 -7.39
C ILE A 598 -20.85 8.67 -8.02
N THR A 599 -20.61 7.64 -7.21
CA THR A 599 -20.19 6.32 -7.71
C THR A 599 -21.24 5.73 -8.66
N ARG A 600 -22.54 5.82 -8.32
CA ARG A 600 -23.63 5.42 -9.22
C ARG A 600 -23.63 6.24 -10.50
N ASN A 601 -23.60 7.57 -10.42
CA ASN A 601 -23.60 8.45 -11.59
C ASN A 601 -22.49 8.08 -12.60
N VAL A 602 -21.31 7.71 -12.10
CA VAL A 602 -20.16 7.25 -12.91
C VAL A 602 -20.41 5.88 -13.54
N LEU A 603 -20.77 4.88 -12.73
CA LEU A 603 -21.01 3.51 -13.24
C LEU A 603 -22.20 3.45 -14.21
N ASP A 604 -23.31 4.09 -13.85
CA ASP A 604 -24.55 4.11 -14.63
C ASP A 604 -24.32 4.78 -15.99
N ARG A 605 -23.52 5.87 -16.03
CA ARG A 605 -23.15 6.58 -17.26
C ARG A 605 -22.30 5.70 -18.17
N TYR A 606 -21.22 5.11 -17.66
CA TYR A 606 -20.31 4.32 -18.49
C TYR A 606 -20.87 2.96 -18.93
N GLN A 607 -21.85 2.41 -18.21
CA GLN A 607 -22.61 1.24 -18.69
C GLN A 607 -23.68 1.59 -19.74
N GLY A 608 -24.05 2.88 -19.88
CA GLY A 608 -25.08 3.35 -20.79
C GLY A 608 -26.50 3.23 -20.23
N THR A 609 -26.65 3.44 -18.92
CA THR A 609 -27.90 3.27 -18.14
C THR A 609 -28.39 4.53 -17.41
N ALA A 610 -27.61 5.62 -17.46
CA ALA A 610 -27.95 6.93 -16.90
C ALA A 610 -28.90 7.76 -17.79
#